data_AF-A0A3N2D7H7-F1
#
_entry.id   AF-A0A3N2D7H7-F1
#
_cell.length_a   1.000
_cell.length_b   1.000
_cell.length_c   1.000
_cell.angle_alpha   90.00
_cell.angle_beta   90.00
_cell.angle_gamma   90.00
#
_symmetry.space_group_name_H-M   'P 1'
#
loop_
_entity.id
_entity.type
_entity.pdbx_description
1 polymer ?
#
loop_
_entity_poly.entity_id
_entity_poly.type
_entity_poly.pdbx_seq_one_letter_code
_entity_poly.pdbx_strand_id
1 'polypeptide(L)'
;MSISYAELRDGVVEVNGFVAGVLEDGGTCTATVTSGGQTVSASAAAFADATVTWCDPITVDAPNAKVGDEVTLEYRSATTSGRATAPIGAP
;
A
#
# COMPACT_ATOMS: atom_id res chain seq x y z
N MET A 1 -8.01 6.62 -3.34
CA MET A 1 -6.74 6.05 -3.85
C MET A 1 -7.02 4.64 -4.36
N SER A 2 -6.10 4.05 -5.12
CA SER A 2 -6.23 2.70 -5.65
C SER A 2 -4.97 1.90 -5.40
N ILE A 3 -5.11 0.61 -5.13
CA ILE A 3 -4.00 -0.35 -5.10
C ILE A 3 -3.79 -0.83 -6.54
N SER A 4 -2.56 -0.72 -7.03
CA SER A 4 -2.17 -1.21 -8.36
C SER A 4 -1.87 -2.71 -8.31
N TYR A 5 -1.15 -3.14 -7.28
CA TYR A 5 -0.89 -4.55 -7.00
C TYR A 5 -0.61 -4.77 -5.51
N ALA A 6 -0.85 -6.00 -5.07
CA ALA A 6 -0.48 -6.52 -3.77
C ALA A 6 -0.15 -8.00 -3.92
N GLU A 7 1.10 -8.39 -3.71
CA GLU A 7 1.58 -9.76 -3.96
C GLU A 7 2.33 -10.31 -2.75
N LEU A 8 2.13 -11.60 -2.44
CA LEU A 8 2.86 -12.31 -1.39
C LEU A 8 4.01 -13.14 -1.99
N ARG A 9 5.23 -12.94 -1.49
CA ARG A 9 6.41 -13.77 -1.79
C ARG A 9 7.18 -14.05 -0.51
N ASP A 10 7.35 -15.32 -0.16
CA ASP A 10 8.19 -15.77 0.97
C ASP A 10 7.94 -15.03 2.31
N GLY A 11 6.66 -14.76 2.64
CA GLY A 11 6.30 -14.07 3.88
C GLY A 11 6.46 -12.55 3.83
N VAL A 12 6.66 -12.00 2.63
CA VAL A 12 6.76 -10.57 2.37
C VAL A 12 5.64 -10.16 1.43
N VAL A 13 4.90 -9.12 1.81
CA VAL A 13 3.86 -8.53 0.96
C VAL A 13 4.42 -7.28 0.30
N GLU A 14 4.47 -7.27 -1.02
CA GLU A 14 4.81 -6.08 -1.81
C GLU A 14 3.53 -5.40 -2.27
N VAL A 15 3.41 -4.10 -2.02
CA VAL A 15 2.22 -3.31 -2.35
C VAL A 15 2.62 -2.02 -3.04
N ASN A 16 1.88 -1.66 -4.07
CA ASN A 16 1.96 -0.35 -4.68
C ASN A 16 0.57 0.20 -5.00
N GLY A 17 0.47 1.52 -5.07
CA GLY A 17 -0.78 2.21 -5.38
C GLY A 17 -0.59 3.67 -5.67
N PHE A 18 -1.68 4.34 -6.01
CA PHE A 18 -1.68 5.74 -6.41
C PHE A 18 -2.97 6.47 -5.99
N VAL A 19 -2.90 7.79 -5.97
CA VAL A 19 -4.01 8.70 -5.76
C VAL A 19 -4.32 9.40 -7.08
N ALA A 20 -5.42 8.98 -7.72
CA ALA A 20 -5.85 9.56 -8.99
C ALA A 20 -6.32 11.01 -8.82
N GLY A 21 -5.97 11.88 -9.77
CA GLY A 21 -6.44 13.28 -9.80
C GLY A 21 -5.80 14.18 -8.74
N VAL A 22 -4.77 13.70 -8.06
CA VAL A 22 -4.00 14.43 -7.05
C VAL A 22 -2.56 14.45 -7.51
N LEU A 23 -2.01 15.63 -7.68
CA LEU A 23 -0.63 15.85 -8.07
C LEU A 23 0.04 16.68 -6.99
N GLU A 24 0.64 16.01 -6.01
CA GLU A 24 1.39 16.67 -4.94
C GLU A 24 2.68 15.91 -4.65
N ASP A 25 3.72 16.67 -4.35
CA ASP A 25 5.02 16.10 -3.98
C ASP A 25 5.06 15.94 -2.45
N GLY A 26 5.56 14.79 -2.01
CA GLY A 26 5.51 14.35 -0.62
C GLY A 26 4.20 13.67 -0.21
N GLY A 27 4.03 13.51 1.11
CA GLY A 27 3.04 12.61 1.69
C GLY A 27 3.64 11.25 2.04
N THR A 28 2.83 10.42 2.69
CA THR A 28 3.26 9.10 3.16
C THR A 28 2.19 8.08 2.83
N CYS A 29 2.63 6.97 2.25
CA CYS A 29 1.81 5.79 2.09
C CYS A 29 2.12 4.77 3.19
N THR A 30 1.09 4.17 3.77
CA THR A 30 1.21 3.14 4.81
C THR A 30 0.42 1.91 4.36
N ALA A 31 1.11 0.79 4.16
CA ALA A 31 0.46 -0.51 3.94
C ALA A 31 0.29 -1.21 5.28
N THR A 32 -0.90 -1.77 5.52
CA THR A 32 -1.23 -2.53 6.72
C THR A 32 -1.80 -3.88 6.32
N VAL A 33 -1.11 -4.95 6.71
CA VAL A 33 -1.54 -6.34 6.48
C VAL A 33 -2.07 -6.89 7.80
N THR A 34 -3.27 -7.46 7.78
CA THR A 34 -3.83 -8.17 8.93
C THR A 34 -4.01 -9.64 8.58
N SER A 35 -3.29 -10.50 9.30
CA SER A 35 -3.35 -11.95 9.09
C SER A 35 -3.15 -12.71 10.40
N GLY A 36 -3.93 -13.77 10.59
CA GLY A 36 -3.81 -14.63 11.78
C GLY A 36 -3.99 -13.90 13.12
N GLY A 37 -4.72 -12.78 13.14
CA GLY A 37 -4.89 -11.93 14.32
C GLY A 37 -3.72 -11.01 14.63
N GLN A 38 -2.69 -10.98 13.78
CA GLN A 38 -1.59 -10.01 13.84
C GLN A 38 -1.78 -8.94 12.77
N THR A 39 -1.39 -7.72 13.12
CA THR A 39 -1.37 -6.59 12.19
C THR A 39 0.06 -6.07 12.11
N VAL A 40 0.58 -6.01 10.89
CA VAL A 40 1.91 -5.45 10.58
C VAL A 40 1.75 -4.35 9.54
N SER A 41 2.62 -3.35 9.61
CA SER A 41 2.58 -2.23 8.67
C SER A 41 3.97 -1.76 8.30
N ALA A 42 4.08 -1.20 7.10
CA ALA A 42 5.26 -0.49 6.63
C ALA A 42 4.81 0.76 5.84
N SER A 43 5.71 1.72 5.71
CA SER A 43 5.43 2.97 5.01
C SER A 43 6.51 3.32 4.00
N ALA A 44 6.11 4.08 2.98
CA ALA A 44 7.01 4.65 2.00
C ALA A 44 6.60 6.09 1.65
N ALA A 45 7.52 6.82 1.03
CA ALA A 45 7.24 8.13 0.52
C ALA A 45 6.23 8.06 -0.63
N ALA A 46 5.51 9.15 -0.83
CA ALA A 46 4.72 9.36 -2.03
C ALA A 46 5.36 10.46 -2.89
N PHE A 47 5.21 10.35 -4.20
CA PHE A 47 5.78 11.28 -5.17
C PHE A 47 4.78 11.57 -6.29
N ALA A 48 4.85 12.79 -6.82
CA ALA A 48 4.05 13.21 -7.96
C ALA A 48 4.60 12.61 -9.27
N ASP A 49 3.73 12.02 -10.09
CA ASP A 49 4.06 11.63 -11.47
C ASP A 49 2.92 12.00 -12.43
N ALA A 50 3.23 12.88 -13.37
CA ALA A 50 2.38 13.39 -14.45
C ALA A 50 1.01 13.97 -13.99
N THR A 51 0.07 13.11 -13.60
CA THR A 51 -1.31 13.46 -13.22
C THR A 51 -1.79 12.78 -11.93
N VAL A 52 -0.93 11.97 -11.31
CA VAL A 52 -1.25 11.18 -10.12
C VAL A 52 -0.12 11.30 -9.09
N THR A 53 -0.42 10.92 -7.86
CA THR A 53 0.58 10.77 -6.80
C THR A 53 0.75 9.28 -6.53
N TRP A 54 1.95 8.76 -6.76
CA TRP A 54 2.29 7.36 -6.52
C TRP A 54 2.84 7.18 -5.12
N CYS A 55 2.58 6.01 -4.54
CA CYS A 55 3.41 5.50 -3.47
C CYS A 55 4.68 4.88 -4.07
N ASP A 56 5.83 5.08 -3.45
CA ASP A 56 6.95 4.15 -3.66
C ASP A 56 6.51 2.73 -3.28
N PRO A 57 7.07 1.68 -3.91
CA PRO A 57 6.78 0.29 -3.53
C PRO A 57 7.01 0.06 -2.03
N ILE A 58 6.01 -0.54 -1.37
CA ILE A 58 6.04 -0.84 0.05
C ILE A 58 6.23 -2.32 0.25
N THR A 59 7.20 -2.68 1.08
CA THR A 59 7.50 -4.06 1.46
C THR A 59 7.12 -4.25 2.92
N VAL A 60 6.20 -5.19 3.20
CA VAL A 60 5.72 -5.50 4.55
C VAL A 60 6.16 -6.91 4.92
N ASP A 61 6.96 -7.03 5.98
CA ASP A 61 7.32 -8.33 6.58
C ASP A 61 6.08 -8.91 7.28
N ALA A 62 5.42 -9.85 6.64
CA ALA A 62 4.18 -10.48 7.08
C ALA A 62 4.29 -12.01 6.97
N PRO A 63 5.13 -12.66 7.81
CA PRO A 63 5.47 -14.08 7.67
C PRO A 63 4.26 -15.04 7.77
N ASN A 64 3.17 -14.57 8.37
CA ASN A 64 1.93 -15.33 8.53
C ASN A 64 0.87 -15.03 7.46
N ALA A 65 1.12 -14.05 6.58
CA ALA A 65 0.20 -13.67 5.52
C ALA A 65 -0.02 -14.81 4.52
N LYS A 66 -1.21 -14.82 3.94
CA LYS A 66 -1.65 -15.79 2.94
C LYS A 66 -2.24 -15.04 1.74
N VAL A 67 -2.17 -15.67 0.57
CA VAL A 67 -2.94 -15.23 -0.59
C VAL A 67 -4.43 -15.20 -0.20
N GLY A 68 -5.09 -14.08 -0.52
CA GLY A 68 -6.47 -13.80 -0.16
C GLY A 68 -6.65 -13.02 1.14
N ASP A 69 -5.63 -12.90 2.00
CA ASP A 69 -5.67 -11.97 3.14
C ASP A 69 -5.77 -10.53 2.64
N GLU A 70 -6.31 -9.63 3.46
CA GLU A 70 -6.47 -8.22 3.07
C GLU A 70 -5.23 -7.39 3.40
N VAL A 71 -4.89 -6.50 2.47
CA VAL A 71 -3.99 -5.38 2.73
C VAL A 71 -4.75 -4.07 2.57
N THR A 72 -4.57 -3.16 3.52
CA THR A 72 -5.07 -1.79 3.44
C THR A 72 -3.91 -0.86 3.16
N LEU A 73 -4.01 -0.10 2.07
CA LEU A 73 -3.08 0.96 1.73
C LEU A 73 -3.72 2.31 2.04
N GLU A 74 -3.02 3.12 2.81
CA GLU A 74 -3.43 4.46 3.18
C GLU A 74 -2.43 5.47 2.64
N TYR A 75 -2.94 6.60 2.16
CA TYR A 75 -2.17 7.75 1.77
C TYR A 75 -2.56 8.95 2.65
N ARG A 76 -1.56 9.72 3.08
CA ARG A 76 -1.78 10.96 3.82
C ARG A 76 -0.77 12.03 3.45
N SER A 77 -1.26 13.23 3.19
CA SER A 77 -0.48 14.46 3.05
C SER A 77 -1.08 15.57 3.92
N ALA A 78 -0.63 16.81 3.73
CA ALA A 78 -1.19 17.97 4.42
C ALA A 78 -2.62 18.30 3.95
N THR A 79 -2.94 17.97 2.69
CA THR A 79 -4.14 18.43 1.97
C THR A 79 -5.07 17.29 1.59
N THR A 80 -4.53 16.08 1.45
CA THR A 80 -5.27 14.94 0.90
C THR A 80 -5.06 13.71 1.76
N SER A 81 -6.07 12.84 1.78
CA SER A 81 -5.92 11.48 2.28
C SER A 81 -6.69 10.51 1.39
N GLY A 82 -6.26 9.26 1.39
CA GLY A 82 -6.92 8.19 0.66
C GLY A 82 -6.73 6.86 1.38
N ARG A 83 -7.69 5.95 1.21
CA ARG A 83 -7.58 4.57 1.67
C ARG A 83 -8.10 3.65 0.58
N ALA A 84 -7.47 2.49 0.44
CA ALA A 84 -7.94 1.38 -0.38
C ALA A 84 -7.61 0.05 0.31
N THR A 85 -8.44 -0.96 0.09
CA THR A 85 -8.22 -2.32 0.59
C THR A 85 -8.34 -3.29 -0.59
N ALA A 86 -7.45 -4.27 -0.66
CA ALA A 86 -7.45 -5.29 -1.69
C ALA A 86 -6.97 -6.64 -1.12
N PRO A 87 -7.40 -7.77 -1.72
CA PRO A 87 -6.83 -9.07 -1.38
C PRO A 87 -5.40 -9.18 -1.89
N ILE A 88 -4.55 -9.85 -1.12
CA ILE A 88 -3.18 -10.16 -1.50
C ILE A 88 -3.21 -11.29 -2.53
N GLY A 89 -2.60 -11.03 -3.69
CA GLY A 89 -2.46 -11.98 -4.79
C GLY A 89 -1.24 -12.90 -4.66
N ALA A 90 -1.22 -13.91 -5.53
CA ALA A 90 0.01 -14.61 -5.87
C ALA A 90 0.79 -13.80 -6.93
N PRO A 91 2.12 -13.95 -6.99
CA PRO A 91 2.96 -13.32 -7.99
C PRO A 91 2.75 -13.84 -9.42
#